data_AF-A0A535LL21-F1
#
_entry.id   AF-A0A535LL21-F1
#
_cell.length_a   1.000
_cell.length_b   1.000
_cell.length_c   1.000
_cell.angle_alpha   90.00
_cell.angle_beta   90.00
_cell.angle_gamma   90.00
#
_symmetry.space_group_name_H-M   'P 1'
#
loop_
_entity.id
_entity.type
_entity.pdbx_description
1 polymer ?
#
loop_
_entity_poly.entity_id
_entity_poly.type
_entity_poly.pdbx_seq_one_letter_code
_entity_poly.pdbx_strand_id
1 'polypeptide(L)'
;MEEKRTAHRALVTRVLEGDGRASRAERHDAFDNATLTEPLHGLISKVAKHPTLITDDDVAAVKASGLSEDQIFELVVCAAVGQATRQYQNAVAALTVAISDEGS
;
A
#
# COMPACT_ATOMS: atom_id res chain seq x y z
N MET A 1 -19.93 4.61 10.27
CA MET A 1 -19.11 5.03 9.09
C MET A 1 -17.98 5.98 9.49
N GLU A 2 -18.24 6.97 10.36
CA GLU A 2 -17.22 7.92 10.83
C GLU A 2 -16.08 7.28 11.64
N GLU A 3 -16.41 6.33 12.49
CA GLU A 3 -15.44 5.54 13.25
C GLU A 3 -14.47 4.77 12.35
N LYS A 4 -14.99 4.06 11.33
CA LYS A 4 -14.18 3.33 10.34
C LYS A 4 -13.25 4.27 9.56
N ARG A 5 -13.72 5.47 9.19
CA ARG A 5 -12.89 6.51 8.55
C ARG A 5 -11.79 7.03 9.48
N THR A 6 -12.11 7.24 10.74
CA THR A 6 -11.14 7.70 11.74
C THR A 6 -10.06 6.65 11.99
N ALA A 7 -10.45 5.38 12.15
CA ALA A 7 -9.52 4.27 12.29
C ALA A 7 -8.63 4.09 11.05
N HIS A 8 -9.20 4.19 9.84
CA HIS A 8 -8.45 4.15 8.58
C HIS A 8 -7.42 5.28 8.50
N ARG A 9 -7.81 6.52 8.80
CA ARG A 9 -6.89 7.67 8.82
C ARG A 9 -5.76 7.47 9.83
N ALA A 10 -6.08 7.00 11.04
CA ALA A 10 -5.06 6.72 12.06
C ALA A 10 -4.07 5.63 11.60
N LEU A 11 -4.57 4.57 10.96
CA LEU A 11 -3.72 3.52 10.38
C LEU A 11 -2.78 4.08 9.30
N VAL A 12 -3.33 4.82 8.32
CA VAL A 12 -2.53 5.41 7.23
C VAL A 12 -1.46 6.34 7.80
N THR A 13 -1.82 7.22 8.73
CA THR A 13 -0.84 8.10 9.40
C THR A 13 0.24 7.31 10.12
N ARG A 14 -0.10 6.24 10.85
CA ARG A 14 0.92 5.45 11.57
C ARG A 14 1.86 4.74 10.60
N VAL A 15 1.33 4.16 9.53
CA VAL A 15 2.12 3.42 8.54
C VAL A 15 3.05 4.34 7.75
N LEU A 16 2.65 5.57 7.44
CA LEU A 16 3.45 6.53 6.65
C LEU A 16 4.37 7.43 7.47
N GLU A 17 3.96 7.79 8.69
CA GLU A 17 4.66 8.82 9.49
C GLU A 17 5.30 8.28 10.76
N GLY A 18 4.87 7.11 11.24
CA GLY A 18 5.38 6.48 12.45
C GLY A 18 6.83 6.04 12.33
N ASP A 19 7.42 5.63 13.45
CA ASP A 19 8.80 5.14 13.51
C ASP A 19 8.95 3.86 12.68
N GLY A 20 10.06 3.75 11.95
CA GLY A 20 10.37 2.64 11.06
C GLY A 20 11.82 2.73 10.57
N ARG A 21 12.30 1.67 9.93
CA ARG A 21 13.63 1.61 9.32
C ARG A 21 13.63 2.08 7.87
N ALA A 22 12.52 1.93 7.16
CA ALA A 22 12.35 2.53 5.85
C ALA A 22 12.18 4.04 6.01
N SER A 23 12.72 4.81 5.08
CA SER A 23 12.52 6.24 5.07
C SER A 23 11.04 6.57 4.82
N ARG A 24 10.60 7.75 5.27
CA ARG A 24 9.24 8.23 4.98
C ARG A 24 8.96 8.27 3.47
N ALA A 25 9.93 8.75 2.70
CA ALA A 25 9.82 8.82 1.25
C ALA A 25 9.54 7.44 0.62
N GLU A 26 10.32 6.43 0.97
CA GLU A 26 10.11 5.06 0.46
C GLU A 26 8.74 4.50 0.86
N ARG A 27 8.26 4.80 2.08
CA ARG A 27 6.93 4.38 2.54
C ARG A 27 5.80 5.04 1.76
N HIS A 28 5.93 6.33 1.46
CA HIS A 28 4.99 7.06 0.59
C HIS A 28 5.02 6.49 -0.84
N ASP A 29 6.21 6.30 -1.40
CA ASP A 29 6.40 5.71 -2.73
C ASP A 29 5.80 4.29 -2.82
N ALA A 30 6.00 3.44 -1.81
CA ALA A 30 5.39 2.12 -1.73
C ALA A 30 3.86 2.18 -1.58
N PHE A 31 3.35 3.08 -0.74
CA PHE A 31 1.91 3.29 -0.57
C PHE A 31 1.24 3.73 -1.87
N ASP A 32 1.87 4.63 -2.62
CA ASP A 32 1.38 5.10 -3.92
C ASP A 32 1.68 4.12 -5.06
N ASN A 33 2.51 3.10 -4.80
CA ASN A 33 3.04 2.20 -5.82
C ASN A 33 3.72 3.00 -6.96
N ALA A 34 4.56 3.96 -6.58
CA ALA A 34 5.24 4.91 -7.46
C ALA A 34 6.74 5.02 -7.13
N THR A 35 7.54 5.47 -8.10
CA THR A 35 8.93 5.95 -7.88
C THR A 35 9.90 4.99 -7.16
N LEU A 36 9.69 3.67 -7.25
CA LEU A 36 10.62 2.68 -6.72
C LEU A 36 11.56 2.14 -7.81
N THR A 37 12.79 1.79 -7.43
CA THR A 37 13.74 1.11 -8.32
C THR A 37 13.53 -0.40 -8.30
N GLU A 38 13.92 -1.10 -9.36
CA GLU A 38 13.95 -2.56 -9.35
C GLU A 38 15.09 -3.07 -8.44
N PRO A 39 14.92 -4.21 -7.76
CA PRO A 39 13.78 -5.15 -7.84
C PRO A 39 12.60 -4.81 -6.90
N LEU A 40 12.71 -3.75 -6.10
CA LEU A 40 11.71 -3.38 -5.10
C LEU A 40 10.37 -3.01 -5.75
N HIS A 41 10.40 -2.26 -6.86
CA HIS A 41 9.19 -1.91 -7.60
C HIS A 41 8.40 -3.15 -8.07
N GLY A 42 9.08 -4.20 -8.56
CA GLY A 42 8.45 -5.46 -8.94
C GLY A 42 7.74 -6.15 -7.78
N LEU A 43 8.40 -6.27 -6.62
CA LEU A 43 7.79 -6.84 -5.41
C LEU A 43 6.57 -6.02 -4.96
N ILE A 44 6.72 -4.70 -4.87
CA ILE A 44 5.65 -3.79 -4.42
C ILE A 44 4.47 -3.79 -5.39
N SER A 45 4.72 -3.85 -6.70
CA SER A 45 3.67 -4.00 -7.70
C SER A 45 2.90 -5.32 -7.57
N LYS A 46 3.60 -6.43 -7.24
CA LYS A 46 2.94 -7.71 -6.95
C LYS A 46 2.11 -7.64 -5.68
N VAL A 47 2.65 -7.14 -4.56
CA VAL A 47 1.88 -6.89 -3.33
C VAL A 47 0.61 -6.10 -3.64
N ALA A 48 0.73 -5.10 -4.48
CA ALA A 48 -0.35 -4.21 -4.80
C ALA A 48 -1.45 -4.85 -5.68
N LYS A 49 -1.06 -5.54 -6.74
CA LYS A 49 -1.97 -5.93 -7.83
C LYS A 49 -2.15 -7.44 -7.98
N HIS A 50 -1.16 -8.22 -7.56
CA HIS A 50 -1.06 -9.66 -7.78
C HIS A 50 -0.46 -10.38 -6.56
N PRO A 51 -1.02 -10.23 -5.35
CA PRO A 51 -0.39 -10.71 -4.12
C PRO A 51 -0.19 -12.24 -4.10
N THR A 52 -0.99 -12.98 -4.88
CA THR A 52 -0.86 -14.44 -5.03
C THR A 52 0.31 -14.88 -5.92
N LEU A 53 1.00 -13.94 -6.59
CA LEU A 53 2.14 -14.20 -7.48
C LEU A 53 3.49 -13.85 -6.83
N ILE A 54 3.49 -13.48 -5.54
CA ILE A 54 4.72 -13.20 -4.80
C ILE A 54 5.41 -14.53 -4.51
N THR A 55 6.71 -14.59 -4.77
CA THR A 55 7.56 -15.75 -4.48
C THR A 55 8.68 -15.38 -3.51
N ASP A 56 9.32 -16.40 -2.94
CA ASP A 56 10.52 -16.21 -2.10
C ASP A 56 11.66 -15.55 -2.89
N ASP A 57 11.76 -15.82 -4.19
CA ASP A 57 12.77 -15.22 -5.08
C ASP A 57 12.57 -13.69 -5.22
N ASP A 58 11.32 -13.21 -5.22
CA ASP A 58 11.04 -11.77 -5.25
C ASP A 58 11.62 -11.08 -4.00
N VAL A 59 11.42 -11.69 -2.82
CA VAL A 59 11.94 -11.18 -1.55
C VAL A 59 13.46 -11.29 -1.52
N ALA A 60 14.02 -12.40 -1.99
CA ALA A 60 15.47 -12.60 -2.05
C ALA A 60 16.16 -11.58 -2.96
N ALA A 61 15.57 -11.24 -4.10
CA ALA A 61 16.09 -10.22 -5.01
C ALA A 61 16.14 -8.83 -4.35
N VAL A 62 15.10 -8.44 -3.61
CA VAL A 62 15.08 -7.16 -2.86
C VAL A 62 16.06 -7.17 -1.70
N LYS A 63 16.21 -8.29 -0.97
CA LYS A 63 17.27 -8.40 0.05
C LYS A 63 18.67 -8.23 -0.55
N ALA A 64 18.90 -8.78 -1.75
CA ALA A 64 20.17 -8.66 -2.45
C ALA A 64 20.49 -7.21 -2.90
N SER A 65 19.50 -6.31 -2.99
CA SER A 65 19.74 -4.88 -3.24
C SER A 65 20.13 -4.07 -2.00
N GLY A 66 20.25 -4.73 -0.83
CA GLY A 66 20.78 -4.15 0.40
C GLY A 66 19.71 -3.70 1.40
N LEU A 67 18.42 -3.92 1.12
CA LEU A 67 17.36 -3.66 2.08
C LEU A 67 17.33 -4.74 3.18
N SER A 68 17.12 -4.30 4.41
CA SER A 68 16.86 -5.20 5.54
C SER A 68 15.45 -5.81 5.48
N GLU A 69 15.25 -6.97 6.13
CA GLU A 69 13.93 -7.60 6.20
C GLU A 69 12.87 -6.69 6.83
N ASP A 70 13.23 -5.91 7.86
CA ASP A 70 12.32 -4.96 8.48
C ASP A 70 11.91 -3.84 7.53
N GLN A 71 12.83 -3.31 6.71
CA GLN A 71 12.48 -2.34 5.66
C GLN A 71 11.55 -2.95 4.62
N ILE A 72 11.84 -4.18 4.17
CA ILE A 72 10.98 -4.87 3.18
C ILE A 72 9.58 -5.08 3.75
N PHE A 73 9.47 -5.55 5.00
CA PHE A 73 8.20 -5.72 5.68
C PHE A 73 7.42 -4.40 5.77
N GLU A 74 8.06 -3.31 6.20
CA GLU A 74 7.43 -1.99 6.28
C GLU A 74 6.88 -1.52 4.93
N LEU A 75 7.66 -1.67 3.85
CA LEU A 75 7.25 -1.25 2.51
C LEU A 75 6.13 -2.12 1.93
N VAL A 76 6.16 -3.43 2.17
CA VAL A 76 5.06 -4.35 1.82
C VAL A 76 3.77 -3.94 2.52
N VAL A 77 3.83 -3.61 3.81
CA VAL A 77 2.67 -3.11 4.58
C VAL A 77 2.16 -1.80 3.98
N CYS A 78 3.05 -0.84 3.67
CA CYS A 78 2.66 0.43 3.05
C CYS A 78 1.92 0.21 1.72
N ALA A 79 2.45 -0.66 0.85
CA ALA A 79 1.85 -0.97 -0.43
C ALA A 79 0.47 -1.64 -0.30
N ALA A 80 0.34 -2.63 0.58
CA ALA A 80 -0.94 -3.29 0.83
C ALA A 80 -2.00 -2.32 1.37
N VAL A 81 -1.63 -1.46 2.33
CA VAL A 81 -2.53 -0.44 2.90
C VAL A 81 -2.89 0.62 1.85
N GLY A 82 -1.96 1.02 1.01
CA GLY A 82 -2.20 1.95 -0.10
C GLY A 82 -3.21 1.40 -1.10
N GLN A 83 -3.07 0.14 -1.52
CA GLN A 83 -4.04 -0.48 -2.43
C GLN A 83 -5.40 -0.69 -1.78
N ALA A 84 -5.45 -1.15 -0.53
CA ALA A 84 -6.71 -1.27 0.21
C ALA A 84 -7.41 0.08 0.33
N THR A 85 -6.65 1.16 0.53
CA THR A 85 -7.18 2.53 0.58
C THR A 85 -7.81 2.95 -0.75
N ARG A 86 -7.14 2.71 -1.87
CA ARG A 86 -7.67 3.00 -3.21
C ARG A 86 -8.93 2.19 -3.51
N GLN A 87 -8.93 0.89 -3.20
CA GLN A 87 -10.10 0.03 -3.38
C GLN A 87 -11.29 0.53 -2.56
N TYR A 88 -11.08 0.90 -1.29
CA TYR A 88 -12.11 1.45 -0.44
C TYR A 88 -12.68 2.77 -0.99
N GLN A 89 -11.83 3.72 -1.39
CA GLN A 89 -12.25 5.00 -1.95
C GLN A 89 -13.06 4.81 -3.24
N ASN A 90 -12.59 3.95 -4.15
CA ASN A 90 -13.28 3.65 -5.39
C ASN A 90 -14.66 3.01 -5.15
N ALA A 91 -14.75 2.07 -4.20
CA ALA A 91 -16.02 1.44 -3.84
C ALA A 91 -17.03 2.44 -3.27
N VAL A 92 -16.59 3.35 -2.40
CA VAL A 92 -17.46 4.41 -1.83
C VAL A 92 -17.90 5.39 -2.91
N ALA A 93 -17.03 5.78 -3.83
CA ALA A 93 -17.36 6.65 -4.95
C ALA A 93 -18.41 5.99 -5.88
N ALA A 94 -18.21 4.73 -6.25
CA ALA A 94 -19.16 3.98 -7.07
C ALA A 94 -20.54 3.87 -6.40
N LEU A 95 -20.58 3.59 -5.09
CA LEU A 95 -21.83 3.54 -4.34
C LEU A 95 -22.56 4.89 -4.32
N THR A 96 -21.82 5.99 -4.22
CA THR A 96 -22.39 7.35 -4.21
C THR A 96 -23.04 7.70 -5.54
N VAL A 97 -22.40 7.31 -6.66
CA VAL A 97 -22.95 7.49 -8.02
C VAL A 97 -24.24 6.67 -8.17
N ALA A 98 -24.21 5.38 -7.83
CA ALA A 98 -25.38 4.51 -7.97
C ALA A 98 -26.60 5.02 -7.17
N ILE A 99 -26.39 5.49 -5.93
CA ILE A 99 -27.48 6.03 -5.10
C ILE A 99 -28.04 7.34 -5.67
N SER A 100 -27.22 8.14 -6.35
CA SER A 100 -27.66 9.40 -6.97
C SER A 100 -28.46 9.17 -8.25
N ASP A 101 -28.11 8.13 -9.01
CA ASP A 101 -28.77 7.77 -10.27
C ASP A 101 -30.14 7.09 -10.05
N GLU A 102 -30.32 6.37 -8.94
CA GLU A 102 -31.63 5.77 -8.57
C GLU A 102 -32.65 6.81 -8.04
N GLY A 103 -32.19 8.01 -7.70
CA GLY A 103 -33.00 9.10 -7.16
C GLY A 103 -33.45 10.16 -8.18
N SER A 104 -33.08 10.03 -9.46
CA SER A 104 -33.54 10.87 -10.59
C SER A 104 -34.52 10.13 -11.49
#